data_AF-A0A317J2I4-F1
#
_entry.id   AF-A0A317J2I4-F1
#
_cell.length_a   1.000
_cell.length_b   1.000
_cell.length_c   1.000
_cell.angle_alpha   90.00
_cell.angle_beta   90.00
_cell.angle_gamma   90.00
#
_symmetry.space_group_name_H-M   'P 1'
#
loop_
_entity.id
_entity.type
_entity.pdbx_description
1 polymer ?
#
loop_
_entity_poly.entity_id
_entity_poly.type
_entity_poly.pdbx_seq_one_letter_code
_entity_poly.pdbx_strand_id
1 'polypeptide(L)'
;MADYCTCGAELPPDALFCHKCGKPQRQIVAVEPEEPPIEPVVAPPLPRPEAPPLSFRNPVALRIAILVAIGATCLSFLPYLNWLAAGYFAAFFYRRRTGYSLNVLLGIRMGWITGILMFVITAVLFGGLVLVINASGGVDQFQAQFRNMADPRVQEMFQILRNRSDVLLLLGELFVFITCLSMAGGALAAKLVGRH
;
A
#
# COMPACT_ATOMS: atom_id res chain seq x y z
N MET A 1 74.09 8.01 -33.50
CA MET A 1 75.26 7.20 -33.11
C MET A 1 74.75 5.79 -32.85
N ALA A 2 75.44 4.75 -33.30
CA ALA A 2 74.99 3.37 -33.09
C ALA A 2 75.20 2.97 -31.63
N ASP A 3 74.15 2.44 -30.99
CA ASP A 3 74.22 1.98 -29.61
C ASP A 3 74.76 0.55 -29.57
N TYR A 4 75.66 0.27 -28.62
CA TYR A 4 76.25 -1.06 -28.45
C TYR A 4 75.70 -1.72 -27.20
N CYS A 5 75.31 -2.99 -27.32
CA CYS A 5 74.95 -3.79 -26.15
C CYS A 5 76.22 -4.16 -25.36
N THR A 6 76.07 -4.41 -24.06
CA THR A 6 77.13 -4.96 -23.18
C THR A 6 77.73 -6.31 -23.63
N CYS A 7 77.13 -6.99 -24.62
CA CYS A 7 77.70 -8.18 -25.25
C CYS A 7 78.58 -7.88 -26.48
N GLY A 8 78.76 -6.60 -26.82
CA GLY A 8 79.54 -6.12 -27.96
C GLY A 8 78.80 -6.11 -29.31
N ALA A 9 77.50 -6.41 -29.34
CA ALA A 9 76.72 -6.33 -30.57
C ALA A 9 76.23 -4.90 -30.85
N GLU A 10 76.30 -4.46 -32.10
CA GLU A 10 75.73 -3.21 -32.59
C GLU A 10 74.21 -3.33 -32.64
N LEU A 11 73.49 -2.45 -31.94
CA LEU A 11 72.04 -2.48 -31.83
C LEU A 11 71.41 -1.67 -32.99
N PRO A 12 70.38 -2.21 -33.66
CA PRO A 12 69.53 -1.41 -34.52
C PRO A 12 68.90 -0.24 -33.75
N PRO A 13 68.62 0.91 -34.39
CA PRO A 13 67.91 2.01 -33.75
C PRO A 13 66.55 1.51 -33.24
N ASP A 14 66.22 1.85 -31.98
CA ASP A 14 65.02 1.44 -31.23
C ASP A 14 64.88 -0.06 -30.87
N ALA A 15 65.99 -0.81 -30.79
CA ALA A 15 65.96 -2.18 -30.29
C ALA A 15 65.61 -2.27 -28.78
N LEU A 16 64.42 -2.81 -28.46
CA LEU A 16 63.98 -3.11 -27.08
C LEU A 16 64.82 -4.22 -26.41
N PHE A 17 65.27 -5.19 -27.21
CA PHE A 17 66.10 -6.31 -26.80
C PHE A 17 67.29 -6.46 -27.75
N CYS A 18 68.42 -6.93 -27.23
CA CYS A 18 69.55 -7.27 -28.09
C CYS A 18 69.24 -8.52 -28.92
N HIS A 19 69.39 -8.44 -30.24
CA HIS A 19 69.18 -9.57 -31.16
C HIS A 19 70.14 -10.75 -30.94
N LYS A 20 71.29 -10.51 -30.30
CA LYS A 20 72.34 -11.54 -30.12
C LYS A 20 72.31 -12.20 -28.74
N CYS A 21 72.05 -11.44 -27.67
CA CYS A 21 72.07 -11.96 -26.29
C CYS A 21 70.72 -11.89 -25.57
N GLY A 22 69.67 -11.37 -26.22
CA GLY A 22 68.32 -11.26 -25.66
C GLY A 22 68.18 -10.27 -24.50
N LYS A 23 69.23 -9.52 -24.15
CA LYS A 23 69.21 -8.62 -22.99
C LYS A 23 68.30 -7.41 -23.26
N PRO A 24 67.32 -7.12 -22.38
CA PRO A 24 66.49 -5.93 -22.52
C PRO A 24 67.36 -4.68 -22.37
N GLN A 25 67.28 -3.76 -23.34
CA GLN A 25 68.06 -2.52 -23.33
C GLN A 25 67.27 -1.35 -22.73
N ARG A 26 65.94 -1.45 -22.69
CA ARG A 26 65.08 -0.45 -22.06
C ARG A 26 64.26 -1.09 -20.95
N GLN A 27 64.25 -0.44 -19.79
CA GLN A 27 63.26 -0.70 -18.76
C GLN A 27 61.91 -0.27 -19.32
N ILE A 28 61.07 -1.24 -19.67
CA ILE A 28 59.67 -1.00 -20.00
C ILE A 28 59.04 -0.56 -18.68
N VAL A 29 58.94 0.76 -18.46
CA VAL A 29 58.14 1.30 -17.36
C VAL A 29 56.71 0.91 -17.70
N ALA A 30 56.19 -0.09 -16.99
CA ALA A 30 54.77 -0.38 -17.01
C ALA A 30 54.07 0.90 -16.56
N VAL A 31 53.37 1.55 -17.50
CA VAL A 31 52.44 2.62 -17.16
C VAL A 31 51.39 1.96 -16.30
N GLU A 32 51.42 2.25 -15.00
CA GLU A 32 50.39 1.84 -14.06
C GLU A 32 49.06 2.37 -14.60
N PRO A 33 48.05 1.51 -14.84
CA PRO A 33 46.77 1.97 -15.36
C PRO A 33 46.21 2.99 -14.39
N GLU A 34 46.03 4.23 -14.86
CA GLU A 34 45.33 5.26 -14.11
C GLU A 34 43.94 4.72 -13.79
N GLU A 35 43.68 4.42 -12.51
CA GLU A 35 42.41 3.89 -12.06
C GLU A 35 41.30 4.84 -12.50
N PRO A 36 40.27 4.36 -13.22
CA PRO A 36 39.18 5.22 -13.65
C PRO A 36 38.56 5.89 -12.41
N PRO A 37 38.12 7.16 -12.52
CA PRO A 37 37.49 7.86 -11.41
C PRO A 37 36.39 6.99 -10.82
N ILE A 38 36.49 6.73 -9.51
CA ILE A 38 35.49 5.97 -8.76
C ILE A 38 34.19 6.76 -8.86
N GLU A 39 33.33 6.39 -9.81
CA GLU A 39 31.95 6.83 -9.82
C GLU A 39 31.37 6.45 -8.46
N PRO A 40 30.73 7.37 -7.72
CA PRO A 40 30.12 7.04 -6.45
C PRO A 40 29.05 6.00 -6.73
N VAL A 41 29.33 4.75 -6.36
CA VAL A 41 28.36 3.65 -6.37
C VAL A 41 27.21 4.11 -5.50
N VAL A 42 26.11 4.53 -6.13
CA VAL A 42 24.85 4.84 -5.45
C VAL A 42 24.46 3.55 -4.74
N ALA A 43 24.68 3.52 -3.43
CA ALA A 43 24.31 2.38 -2.61
C ALA A 43 22.83 2.07 -2.88
N PRO A 44 22.48 0.81 -3.22
CA PRO A 44 21.08 0.47 -3.43
C PRO A 44 20.29 0.89 -2.19
N PRO A 45 19.15 1.57 -2.35
CA PRO A 45 18.37 2.06 -1.23
C PRO A 45 18.08 0.88 -0.29
N LEU A 46 18.40 1.06 0.99
CA LEU A 46 18.21 0.03 2.01
C LEU A 46 16.78 -0.55 1.89
N PRO A 47 16.62 -1.88 1.79
CA PRO A 47 15.30 -2.48 1.68
C PRO A 47 14.46 -2.05 2.89
N ARG A 48 13.38 -1.30 2.61
CA ARG A 48 12.47 -0.81 3.64
C ARG A 48 11.91 -2.05 4.35
N PRO A 49 11.96 -2.12 5.70
CA PRO A 49 11.54 -3.31 6.43
C PRO A 49 10.13 -3.71 6.02
N GLU A 50 9.96 -4.97 5.62
CA GLU A 50 8.67 -5.49 5.21
C GLU A 50 7.77 -5.66 6.44
N ALA A 51 6.50 -5.24 6.33
CA ALA A 51 5.60 -5.30 7.47
C ALA A 51 5.40 -6.76 7.93
N PRO A 52 5.34 -7.02 9.26
CA PRO A 52 4.93 -8.33 9.76
C PRO A 52 3.51 -8.67 9.26
N PRO A 53 3.15 -9.97 9.18
CA PRO A 53 1.88 -10.40 8.62
C PRO A 53 0.72 -9.72 9.34
N LEU A 54 -0.03 -8.91 8.59
CA LEU A 54 -1.18 -8.18 9.10
C LEU A 54 -2.27 -9.16 9.51
N SER A 55 -2.51 -9.26 10.81
CA SER A 55 -3.53 -10.14 11.39
C SER A 55 -4.29 -9.37 12.45
N PHE A 56 -5.48 -9.85 12.82
CA PHE A 56 -6.23 -9.34 13.98
C PHE A 56 -5.44 -9.42 15.29
N ARG A 57 -4.35 -10.20 15.32
CA ARG A 57 -3.39 -10.26 16.44
C ARG A 57 -2.49 -9.03 16.53
N ASN A 58 -2.40 -8.21 15.48
CA ASN A 58 -1.61 -6.98 15.51
C ASN A 58 -2.46 -5.86 16.16
N PRO A 59 -2.16 -5.46 17.41
CA PRO A 59 -2.98 -4.48 18.12
C PRO A 59 -2.93 -3.10 17.48
N VAL A 60 -1.84 -2.76 16.78
CA VAL A 60 -1.70 -1.48 16.07
C VAL A 60 -2.64 -1.45 14.86
N ALA A 61 -2.64 -2.53 14.07
CA ALA A 61 -3.55 -2.66 12.93
C ALA A 61 -5.02 -2.58 13.37
N LEU A 62 -5.37 -3.31 14.44
CA LEU A 62 -6.74 -3.35 14.96
C LEU A 62 -7.19 -1.97 15.48
N ARG A 63 -6.35 -1.30 16.29
CA ARG A 63 -6.68 0.04 16.81
C ARG A 63 -6.90 1.05 15.70
N ILE A 64 -6.04 1.04 14.67
CA ILE A 64 -6.18 1.94 13.53
C ILE A 64 -7.45 1.62 12.75
N ALA A 65 -7.71 0.35 12.48
CA ALA A 65 -8.91 -0.07 11.76
C ALA A 65 -10.20 0.32 12.50
N ILE A 66 -10.25 0.16 13.83
CA ILE A 66 -11.40 0.59 14.66
C ILE A 66 -11.57 2.12 14.60
N LEU A 67 -10.49 2.89 14.82
CA LEU A 67 -10.56 4.35 14.82
C LEU A 67 -11.03 4.89 13.47
N VAL A 68 -10.51 4.33 12.38
CA VAL A 68 -10.90 4.72 11.02
C VAL A 68 -12.32 4.27 10.72
N ALA A 69 -12.74 3.07 11.12
CA ALA A 69 -14.10 2.60 10.93
C ALA A 69 -15.11 3.50 11.66
N ILE A 70 -14.87 3.84 12.93
CA ILE A 70 -15.72 4.78 13.70
C ILE A 70 -15.76 6.14 13.02
N GLY A 71 -14.60 6.69 12.65
CA GLY A 71 -14.52 7.99 11.97
C GLY A 71 -15.29 8.00 10.65
N ALA A 72 -15.15 6.94 9.85
CA ALA A 72 -15.87 6.79 8.59
C ALA A 72 -17.39 6.65 8.82
N THR A 73 -17.83 5.88 9.82
CA THR A 73 -19.26 5.77 10.16
C THR A 73 -19.83 7.14 10.58
N CYS A 74 -19.10 7.94 11.34
CA CYS A 74 -19.52 9.29 11.71
C CYS A 74 -19.59 10.25 10.52
N LEU A 75 -18.71 10.12 9.52
CA LEU A 75 -18.62 10.99 8.35
C LEU A 75 -19.43 10.48 7.13
N SER A 76 -20.43 9.64 7.34
CA SER A 76 -21.11 8.86 6.28
C SER A 76 -22.04 9.65 5.32
N PHE A 77 -21.65 10.85 4.89
CA PHE A 77 -22.39 11.69 3.94
C PHE A 77 -22.31 11.19 2.49
N LEU A 78 -21.23 10.49 2.11
CA LEU A 78 -21.00 9.95 0.76
C LEU A 78 -20.58 8.47 0.84
N PRO A 79 -21.52 7.51 0.82
CA PRO A 79 -21.26 6.12 1.23
C PRO A 79 -20.11 5.46 0.44
N TYR A 80 -20.15 5.49 -0.88
CA TYR A 80 -19.12 4.83 -1.71
C TYR A 80 -17.73 5.43 -1.53
N LEU A 81 -17.62 6.77 -1.57
CA LEU A 81 -16.35 7.46 -1.37
C LEU A 81 -15.84 7.27 0.06
N ASN A 82 -16.75 7.23 1.04
CA ASN A 82 -16.43 7.01 2.44
C ASN A 82 -15.87 5.60 2.69
N TRP A 83 -16.47 4.56 2.10
CA TRP A 83 -15.96 3.19 2.22
C TRP A 83 -14.59 3.02 1.58
N LEU A 84 -14.39 3.62 0.40
CA LEU A 84 -13.08 3.64 -0.25
C LEU A 84 -12.04 4.42 0.56
N ALA A 85 -12.42 5.59 1.07
CA ALA A 85 -11.56 6.42 1.91
C ALA A 85 -11.20 5.72 3.22
N ALA A 86 -12.12 4.99 3.85
CA ALA A 86 -11.86 4.24 5.08
C ALA A 86 -10.71 3.23 4.89
N GLY A 87 -10.77 2.44 3.82
CA GLY A 87 -9.68 1.53 3.46
C GLY A 87 -8.34 2.23 3.22
N TYR A 88 -8.39 3.36 2.49
CA TYR A 88 -7.21 4.17 2.18
C TYR A 88 -6.55 4.74 3.44
N PHE A 89 -7.34 5.41 4.29
CA PHE A 89 -6.83 6.04 5.51
C PHE A 89 -6.34 5.02 6.53
N ALA A 90 -6.95 3.84 6.62
CA ALA A 90 -6.45 2.77 7.50
C ALA A 90 -5.05 2.31 7.11
N ALA A 91 -4.81 2.05 5.81
CA ALA A 91 -3.49 1.68 5.31
C ALA A 91 -2.48 2.85 5.45
N PHE A 92 -2.90 4.08 5.16
CA PHE A 92 -2.07 5.28 5.31
C PHE A 92 -1.61 5.49 6.76
N PHE A 93 -2.54 5.45 7.73
CA PHE A 93 -2.20 5.63 9.14
C PHE A 93 -1.39 4.47 9.69
N TYR A 94 -1.63 3.24 9.25
CA TYR A 94 -0.82 2.08 9.64
C TYR A 94 0.64 2.26 9.23
N ARG A 95 0.88 2.65 7.98
CA ARG A 95 2.24 2.98 7.52
C ARG A 95 2.83 4.15 8.30
N ARG A 96 2.07 5.24 8.49
CA ARG A 96 2.57 6.43 9.21
C ARG A 96 2.95 6.12 10.66
N ARG A 97 2.26 5.18 11.31
CA ARG A 97 2.54 4.77 12.69
C ARG A 97 3.67 3.76 12.83
N THR A 98 3.84 2.86 11.85
CA THR A 98 4.79 1.74 11.97
C THR A 98 6.07 1.93 11.15
N GLY A 99 6.06 2.79 10.13
CA GLY A 99 7.18 2.99 9.21
C GLY A 99 7.36 1.89 8.16
N TYR A 100 6.62 0.78 8.26
CA TYR A 100 6.74 -0.34 7.32
C TYR A 100 6.17 0.00 5.93
N SER A 101 6.83 -0.52 4.89
CA SER A 101 6.23 -0.57 3.54
C SER A 101 5.05 -1.54 3.52
N LEU A 102 3.97 -1.10 2.88
CA LEU A 102 2.83 -1.97 2.60
C LEU A 102 2.86 -2.37 1.13
N ASN A 103 3.03 -3.66 0.87
CA ASN A 103 2.73 -4.25 -0.43
C ASN A 103 1.21 -4.17 -0.70
N VAL A 104 0.81 -4.26 -1.98
CA VAL A 104 -0.61 -4.17 -2.38
C VAL A 104 -1.47 -5.20 -1.62
N LEU A 105 -0.97 -6.42 -1.46
CA LEU A 105 -1.66 -7.48 -0.70
C LEU A 105 -1.87 -7.10 0.77
N LEU A 106 -0.87 -6.47 1.41
CA LEU A 106 -0.98 -5.99 2.79
C LEU A 106 -1.97 -4.81 2.88
N GLY A 107 -1.99 -3.94 1.87
CA GLY A 107 -2.99 -2.88 1.73
C GLY A 107 -4.42 -3.43 1.64
N ILE A 108 -4.64 -4.43 0.79
CA ILE A 108 -5.92 -5.15 0.69
C ILE A 108 -6.31 -5.72 2.05
N ARG A 109 -5.37 -6.35 2.77
CA ARG A 109 -5.64 -6.96 4.07
C ARG A 109 -6.00 -5.93 5.14
N MET A 110 -5.34 -4.77 5.17
CA MET A 110 -5.76 -3.63 6.02
C MET A 110 -7.17 -3.16 5.67
N GLY A 111 -7.45 -3.00 4.37
CA GLY A 111 -8.75 -2.60 3.87
C GLY A 111 -9.85 -3.59 4.27
N TRP A 112 -9.58 -4.89 4.17
CA TRP A 112 -10.52 -5.94 4.57
C TRP A 112 -10.84 -5.90 6.07
N ILE A 113 -9.82 -5.82 6.93
CA ILE A 113 -9.99 -5.71 8.39
C ILE A 113 -10.86 -4.49 8.72
N THR A 114 -10.55 -3.35 8.12
CA THR A 114 -11.30 -2.09 8.32
C THR A 114 -12.73 -2.21 7.82
N GLY A 115 -12.94 -2.80 6.64
CA GLY A 115 -14.26 -3.00 6.06
C GLY A 115 -15.15 -3.92 6.88
N ILE A 116 -14.62 -5.03 7.43
CA ILE A 116 -15.38 -5.90 8.35
C ILE A 116 -15.82 -5.11 9.58
N LEU A 117 -14.89 -4.38 10.23
CA LEU A 117 -15.21 -3.63 11.44
C LEU A 117 -16.24 -2.53 11.18
N MET A 118 -16.08 -1.83 10.06
CA MET A 118 -17.03 -0.80 9.63
C MET A 118 -18.42 -1.41 9.36
N PHE A 119 -18.49 -2.56 8.70
CA PHE A 119 -19.75 -3.27 8.49
C PHE A 119 -20.39 -3.68 9.81
N VAL A 120 -19.64 -4.27 10.74
CA VAL A 120 -20.16 -4.67 12.06
C VAL A 120 -20.72 -3.47 12.81
N ILE A 121 -19.98 -2.35 12.86
CA ILE A 121 -20.45 -1.12 13.49
C ILE A 121 -21.74 -0.63 12.81
N THR A 122 -21.77 -0.61 11.48
CA THR A 122 -22.93 -0.15 10.70
C THR A 122 -24.14 -1.06 10.91
N ALA A 123 -23.96 -2.37 10.92
CA ALA A 123 -25.00 -3.36 11.15
C ALA A 123 -25.58 -3.27 12.57
N VAL A 124 -24.74 -3.04 13.57
CA VAL A 124 -25.19 -2.81 14.96
C VAL A 124 -26.00 -1.52 15.06
N LEU A 125 -25.54 -0.43 14.45
CA LEU A 125 -26.29 0.84 14.44
C LEU A 125 -27.63 0.71 13.70
N PHE A 126 -27.63 0.05 12.54
CA PHE A 126 -28.83 -0.19 11.76
C PHE A 126 -29.83 -1.08 12.50
N GLY A 127 -29.36 -2.19 13.07
CA GLY A 127 -30.19 -3.08 13.89
C GLY A 127 -30.73 -2.38 15.14
N GLY A 128 -29.92 -1.56 15.79
CA GLY A 128 -30.33 -0.71 16.91
C GLY A 128 -31.41 0.29 16.51
N LEU A 129 -31.27 0.95 15.35
CA LEU A 129 -32.27 1.85 14.80
C LEU A 129 -33.60 1.13 14.53
N VAL A 130 -33.55 -0.05 13.90
CA VAL A 130 -34.74 -0.87 13.66
C VAL A 130 -35.42 -1.30 14.97
N LEU A 131 -34.63 -1.64 15.99
CA LEU A 131 -35.14 -1.99 17.31
C LEU A 131 -35.84 -0.80 17.98
N VAL A 132 -35.28 0.41 17.88
CA VAL A 132 -35.91 1.64 18.36
C VAL A 132 -37.23 1.91 17.63
N ILE A 133 -37.25 1.79 16.29
CA ILE A 133 -38.46 1.96 15.49
C ILE A 133 -39.55 0.97 15.94
N ASN A 134 -39.18 -0.30 16.13
CA ASN A 134 -40.11 -1.33 16.59
C ASN A 134 -40.64 -1.05 18.01
N ALA A 135 -39.79 -0.53 18.91
CA ALA A 135 -40.20 -0.13 20.26
C ALA A 135 -41.10 1.12 20.26
N SER A 136 -40.96 2.02 19.28
CA SER A 136 -41.74 3.26 19.17
C SER A 136 -43.03 3.13 18.36
N GLY A 137 -43.55 1.91 18.18
CA GLY A 137 -44.81 1.65 17.44
C GLY A 137 -44.64 1.19 15.99
N GLY A 138 -43.42 0.83 15.61
CA GLY A 138 -43.14 0.10 14.37
C GLY A 138 -43.02 0.97 13.12
N VAL A 139 -42.75 0.28 12.01
CA VAL A 139 -42.50 0.91 10.70
C VAL A 139 -43.72 1.68 10.20
N ASP A 140 -44.95 1.25 10.51
CA ASP A 140 -46.18 1.92 10.07
C ASP A 140 -46.36 3.31 10.70
N GLN A 141 -46.14 3.43 12.01
CA GLN A 141 -46.24 4.71 12.70
C GLN A 141 -45.12 5.66 12.25
N PHE A 142 -43.91 5.13 12.07
CA PHE A 142 -42.78 5.90 11.57
C PHE A 142 -43.03 6.36 10.12
N GLN A 143 -43.55 5.50 9.24
CA GLN A 143 -43.92 5.86 7.86
C GLN A 143 -45.02 6.93 7.83
N ALA A 144 -45.97 6.92 8.77
CA ALA A 144 -47.00 7.96 8.86
C ALA A 144 -46.41 9.35 9.13
N GLN A 145 -45.31 9.45 9.88
CA GLN A 145 -44.61 10.73 10.10
C GLN A 145 -43.96 11.28 8.82
N PHE A 146 -43.56 10.41 7.91
CA PHE A 146 -42.89 10.78 6.66
C PHE A 146 -43.82 10.74 5.43
N ARG A 147 -45.13 10.45 5.58
CA ARG A 147 -46.10 10.46 4.45
C ARG A 147 -46.15 11.78 3.70
N ASN A 148 -45.84 12.89 4.38
CA ASN A 148 -45.80 14.22 3.77
C ASN A 148 -44.54 14.47 2.91
N MET A 149 -43.50 13.63 3.08
CA MET A 149 -42.37 13.55 2.17
C MET A 149 -42.73 12.55 1.07
N ALA A 150 -43.32 13.03 -0.03
CA ALA A 150 -43.73 12.19 -1.17
C ALA A 150 -42.54 11.72 -2.03
N ASP A 151 -41.43 11.29 -1.40
CA ASP A 151 -40.28 10.74 -2.12
C ASP A 151 -40.47 9.21 -2.29
N PRO A 152 -40.58 8.69 -3.53
CA PRO A 152 -40.73 7.26 -3.79
C PRO A 152 -39.59 6.43 -3.17
N ARG A 153 -38.39 7.01 -3.04
CA ARG A 153 -37.23 6.33 -2.45
C ARG A 153 -37.39 6.05 -0.96
N VAL A 154 -38.08 6.94 -0.24
CA VAL A 154 -38.38 6.76 1.18
C VAL A 154 -39.42 5.66 1.38
N GLN A 155 -40.41 5.57 0.49
CA GLN A 155 -41.43 4.52 0.53
C GLN A 155 -40.83 3.13 0.26
N GLU A 156 -39.95 3.02 -0.73
CA GLU A 156 -39.21 1.79 -1.03
C GLU A 156 -38.39 1.32 0.19
N MET A 157 -37.73 2.25 0.88
CA MET A 157 -36.96 1.92 2.08
C MET A 157 -37.84 1.34 3.21
N PHE A 158 -39.07 1.85 3.38
CA PHE A 158 -40.02 1.25 4.34
C PHE A 158 -40.52 -0.14 3.94
N GLN A 159 -40.65 -0.41 2.64
CA GLN A 159 -40.98 -1.76 2.16
C GLN A 159 -39.86 -2.74 2.47
N ILE A 160 -38.59 -2.34 2.23
CA ILE A 160 -37.42 -3.15 2.58
C ILE A 160 -37.40 -3.46 4.07
N LEU A 161 -37.60 -2.46 4.95
CA LEU A 161 -37.60 -2.67 6.41
C LEU A 161 -38.70 -3.63 6.90
N ARG A 162 -39.80 -3.76 6.16
CA ARG A 162 -40.93 -4.62 6.50
C ARG A 162 -40.62 -6.10 6.19
N ASN A 163 -39.81 -6.36 5.17
CA ASN A 163 -39.51 -7.70 4.72
C ASN A 163 -38.15 -8.20 5.25
N ARG A 164 -38.16 -9.31 5.99
CA ARG A 164 -36.93 -9.88 6.58
C ARG A 164 -35.93 -10.33 5.51
N SER A 165 -36.40 -10.86 4.39
CA SER A 165 -35.51 -11.29 3.31
C SER A 165 -34.76 -10.11 2.70
N ASP A 166 -35.46 -8.99 2.51
CA ASP A 166 -34.92 -7.82 1.83
C ASP A 166 -33.93 -7.09 2.75
N VAL A 167 -34.18 -7.07 4.06
CA VAL A 167 -33.21 -6.61 5.06
C VAL A 167 -31.93 -7.46 5.05
N LEU A 168 -32.07 -8.79 4.98
CA LEU A 168 -30.92 -9.69 4.91
C LEU A 168 -30.13 -9.50 3.61
N LEU A 169 -30.84 -9.30 2.49
CA LEU A 169 -30.24 -9.04 1.19
C LEU A 169 -29.50 -7.69 1.19
N LEU A 170 -30.11 -6.64 1.73
CA LEU A 170 -29.50 -5.32 1.91
C LEU A 170 -28.24 -5.39 2.79
N LEU A 171 -28.30 -6.11 3.91
CA LEU A 171 -27.12 -6.31 4.78
C LEU A 171 -26.02 -7.08 4.05
N GLY A 172 -26.36 -8.09 3.26
CA GLY A 172 -25.41 -8.81 2.42
C GLY A 172 -24.76 -7.92 1.36
N GLU A 173 -25.57 -7.10 0.68
CA GLU A 173 -25.09 -6.12 -0.30
C GLU A 173 -24.14 -5.10 0.34
N LEU A 174 -24.56 -4.50 1.46
CA LEU A 174 -23.74 -3.57 2.24
C LEU A 174 -22.43 -4.22 2.68
N PHE A 175 -22.46 -5.46 3.16
CA PHE A 175 -21.25 -6.20 3.53
C PHE A 175 -20.29 -6.29 2.34
N VAL A 176 -20.77 -6.70 1.17
CA VAL A 176 -19.95 -6.83 -0.04
C VAL A 176 -19.38 -5.49 -0.47
N PHE A 177 -20.20 -4.44 -0.58
CA PHE A 177 -19.71 -3.13 -1.03
C PHE A 177 -18.76 -2.49 -0.03
N ILE A 178 -19.09 -2.48 1.27
CA ILE A 178 -18.23 -1.90 2.30
C ILE A 178 -16.87 -2.61 2.31
N THR A 179 -16.86 -3.94 2.29
CA THR A 179 -15.60 -4.71 2.32
C THR A 179 -14.81 -4.56 1.02
N CYS A 180 -15.43 -4.69 -0.15
CA CYS A 180 -14.75 -4.58 -1.44
C CYS A 180 -14.19 -3.17 -1.69
N LEU A 181 -14.95 -2.11 -1.41
CA LEU A 181 -14.45 -0.74 -1.58
C LEU A 181 -13.35 -0.43 -0.56
N SER A 182 -13.46 -0.92 0.67
CA SER A 182 -12.38 -0.77 1.67
C SER A 182 -11.11 -1.52 1.25
N MET A 183 -11.24 -2.72 0.68
CA MET A 183 -10.10 -3.46 0.11
C MET A 183 -9.46 -2.66 -1.04
N ALA A 184 -10.26 -2.11 -1.95
CA ALA A 184 -9.78 -1.27 -3.05
C ALA A 184 -9.06 -0.01 -2.53
N GLY A 185 -9.62 0.67 -1.52
CA GLY A 185 -8.99 1.81 -0.86
C GLY A 185 -7.64 1.47 -0.22
N GLY A 186 -7.56 0.35 0.48
CA GLY A 186 -6.32 -0.14 1.09
C GLY A 186 -5.25 -0.49 0.04
N ALA A 187 -5.65 -1.12 -1.07
CA ALA A 187 -4.78 -1.38 -2.20
C ALA A 187 -4.25 -0.09 -2.85
N LEU A 188 -5.13 0.91 -3.00
CA LEU A 188 -4.80 2.23 -3.54
C LEU A 188 -3.75 2.93 -2.67
N ALA A 189 -3.93 2.91 -1.34
CA ALA A 189 -2.96 3.48 -0.40
C ALA A 189 -1.59 2.81 -0.50
N ALA A 190 -1.54 1.48 -0.57
CA ALA A 190 -0.28 0.76 -0.73
C ALA A 190 0.46 1.19 -2.02
N LYS A 191 -0.26 1.36 -3.13
CA LYS A 191 0.31 1.75 -4.43
C LYS A 191 0.73 3.23 -4.49
N LEU A 192 -0.10 4.15 -4.01
CA LEU A 192 0.17 5.59 -4.10
C LEU A 192 1.23 6.04 -3.10
N VAL A 193 1.11 5.57 -1.86
CA VAL A 193 2.03 5.97 -0.80
C VAL A 193 3.37 5.26 -1.00
N GLY A 194 3.40 4.05 -1.58
CA GLY A 194 4.61 3.25 -1.85
C GLY A 194 5.62 3.85 -2.83
N ARG A 195 5.25 4.87 -3.61
CA ARG A 195 6.12 5.48 -4.65
C ARG A 195 7.08 6.56 -4.12
N HIS A 196 7.08 6.80 -2.80
CA HIS A 196 8.02 7.67 -2.08
C HIS A 196 8.61 6.91 -0.89
#